data_AF-A0A9C9GZ00-F1
#
_entry.id   AF-A0A9C9GZ00-F1
#
_cell.length_a   1.000
_cell.length_b   1.000
_cell.length_c   1.000
_cell.angle_alpha   90.00
_cell.angle_beta   90.00
_cell.angle_gamma   90.00
#
_symmetry.space_group_name_H-M   'P 1'
#
loop_
_entity.id
_entity.type
_entity.pdbx_description
1 polymer ?
#
loop_
_entity_poly.entity_id
_entity_poly.type
_entity_poly.pdbx_seq_one_letter_code
_entity_poly.pdbx_strand_id
1 'polypeptide(L)' 'LPLLTQKKWYKKTRYGYARGREPVRYVENIRSYYDILVWLTDKDHLPIEVTPAFKINTPAL' A
#
# COMPACT_ATOMS: atom_id res chain seq x y z
N LEU A 1 -6.34 -2.67 -18.60
CA LEU A 1 -7.54 -1.82 -18.44
C LEU A 1 -7.64 -0.68 -19.45
N PRO A 2 -6.60 0.14 -19.73
CA PRO A 2 -6.74 1.33 -20.60
C PRO A 2 -7.26 1.03 -22.01
N LEU A 3 -6.97 -0.16 -22.55
CA LEU A 3 -7.45 -0.57 -23.87
C LEU A 3 -8.98 -0.65 -23.99
N LEU A 4 -9.70 -0.79 -22.87
CA LEU A 4 -11.16 -0.86 -22.88
C LEU A 4 -11.83 0.48 -23.23
N THR A 5 -11.08 1.59 -23.28
CA THR A 5 -11.59 2.87 -23.80
C THR A 5 -11.59 2.93 -25.34
N GLN A 6 -10.84 2.03 -26.00
CA GLN A 6 -10.64 2.05 -27.44
C GLN A 6 -11.59 1.06 -28.14
N LYS A 7 -12.36 1.57 -29.11
CA LYS A 7 -13.37 0.80 -29.89
C LYS A 7 -12.84 -0.45 -30.56
N LYS A 8 -11.59 -0.42 -31.03
CA LYS A 8 -10.91 -1.57 -31.65
C LYS A 8 -10.83 -2.78 -30.70
N TRP A 9 -10.73 -2.52 -29.39
CA TRP A 9 -10.46 -3.55 -28.38
C TRP A 9 -11.73 -3.92 -27.62
N TYR A 10 -12.50 -2.94 -27.13
CA TYR A 10 -13.66 -3.25 -26.30
C TYR A 10 -14.78 -4.00 -27.04
N LYS A 11 -14.87 -3.86 -28.37
CA LYS A 11 -15.86 -4.60 -29.17
C LYS A 11 -15.67 -6.12 -29.14
N LYS A 12 -14.48 -6.58 -28.77
CA LYS A 12 -14.13 -8.01 -28.71
C LYS A 12 -14.28 -8.58 -27.29
N THR A 13 -14.61 -7.76 -26.30
CA THR A 13 -14.75 -8.20 -24.90
C THR A 13 -16.21 -8.50 -24.59
N ARG A 14 -16.45 -9.42 -23.66
CA ARG A 14 -17.81 -9.82 -23.22
C ARG A 14 -18.64 -8.64 -22.71
N TYR A 15 -18.01 -7.68 -22.03
CA TYR A 15 -18.69 -6.58 -21.33
C TYR A 15 -18.54 -5.21 -22.03
N GLY A 16 -17.82 -5.15 -23.15
CA GLY A 16 -17.72 -3.92 -23.93
C GLY A 16 -16.86 -2.83 -23.30
N TYR A 17 -17.28 -1.59 -23.54
CA TYR A 17 -16.57 -0.37 -23.19
C TYR A 17 -16.42 -0.21 -21.68
N ALA A 18 -15.24 0.26 -21.25
CA ALA A 18 -15.03 0.72 -19.89
C ALA A 18 -14.05 1.91 -19.87
N ARG A 19 -14.19 2.79 -18.87
CA ARG A 19 -13.29 3.92 -18.61
C ARG A 19 -11.95 3.47 -18.03
N GLY A 20 -11.23 2.59 -18.72
CA GLY A 20 -10.08 1.84 -18.19
C GLY A 20 -8.87 2.65 -17.68
N ARG A 21 -8.84 3.98 -17.83
CA ARG A 21 -7.83 4.86 -17.22
C ARG A 21 -8.17 5.24 -15.77
N GLU A 22 -9.44 5.49 -15.47
CA GLU A 22 -9.92 5.81 -14.11
C GLU A 22 -9.56 4.72 -13.08
N PRO A 23 -9.83 3.42 -13.29
CA PRO A 23 -9.51 2.39 -12.29
C PRO A 23 -8.01 2.18 -12.11
N VAL A 24 -7.20 2.41 -13.15
CA VAL A 24 -5.73 2.36 -13.02
C VAL A 24 -5.27 3.47 -12.06
N ARG A 25 -5.69 4.71 -12.32
CA ARG A 25 -5.36 5.86 -11.47
C ARG A 25 -5.90 5.70 -10.04
N TYR A 26 -7.10 5.14 -9.89
CA TYR A 26 -7.70 4.91 -8.58
C TYR A 26 -6.86 3.94 -7.74
N VAL A 27 -6.47 2.80 -8.30
CA VAL A 27 -5.64 1.80 -7.59
C VAL A 27 -4.22 2.34 -7.34
N GLU A 28 -3.66 3.08 -8.29
CA GLU A 28 -2.36 3.75 -8.11
C GLU A 28 -2.39 4.72 -6.92
N ASN A 29 -3.42 5.57 -6.84
CA ASN A 29 -3.60 6.46 -5.70
C ASN A 29 -3.67 5.68 -4.38
N ILE A 30 -4.46 4.59 -4.31
CA ILE A 30 -4.59 3.77 -3.10
C ILE A 30 -3.21 3.24 -2.65
N ARG A 31 -2.42 2.70 -3.59
CA ARG A 31 -1.08 2.19 -3.28
C ARG A 31 -0.16 3.30 -2.79
N SER A 32 -0.14 4.44 -3.47
CA SER A 32 0.69 5.58 -3.06
C SER A 32 0.33 6.08 -1.65
N TYR A 33 -0.97 6.14 -1.32
CA TYR A 33 -1.40 6.50 0.05
C TYR A 33 -1.00 5.44 1.06
N TYR A 34 -1.16 4.16 0.73
CA TYR A 34 -0.70 3.07 1.59
C TYR A 34 0.80 3.15 1.86
N ASP A 35 1.62 3.38 0.83
CA ASP A 35 3.08 3.50 0.97
C ASP A 35 3.46 4.69 1.86
N ILE A 36 2.75 5.82 1.76
CA ILE A 36 2.95 6.97 2.68
C ILE A 36 2.62 6.58 4.13
N LEU A 37 1.51 5.87 4.36
CA LEU A 37 1.11 5.45 5.70
C LEU A 37 2.09 4.45 6.30
N VAL A 38 2.56 3.49 5.51
CA VAL A 38 3.61 2.54 5.90
C VAL A 38 4.88 3.29 6.26
N TRP A 39 5.35 4.21 5.39
CA TRP A 39 6.55 4.99 5.66
C TRP A 39 6.46 5.86 6.92
N LEU A 40 5.28 6.40 7.22
CA LEU A 40 5.07 7.15 8.47
C LEU A 40 5.11 6.22 9.69
N THR A 41 4.45 5.07 9.61
CA THR A 41 4.37 4.09 10.71
C THR A 41 5.72 3.41 10.95
N ASP A 42 6.45 3.10 9.88
CA ASP A 42 7.81 2.55 9.89
C ASP A 42 8.87 3.63 10.21
N LYS A 43 8.49 4.88 10.42
CA LYS A 43 9.38 5.87 11.03
C LYS A 43 9.21 5.94 12.53
N ASP A 44 8.03 5.59 13.02
CA ASP A 44 7.76 5.51 14.46
C ASP A 44 8.37 4.23 15.07
N HIS A 45 8.67 3.21 14.25
CA HIS A 45 9.48 2.06 14.64
C HIS A 45 11.00 2.31 14.49
N LEU A 46 11.52 3.47 14.89
CA LEU A 46 12.96 3.49 15.23
C LEU A 46 13.18 2.32 16.19
N PRO A 47 14.21 1.46 15.99
CA PRO A 47 14.46 0.41 16.94
C PRO A 47 14.54 1.10 18.29
N ILE A 48 13.59 0.79 19.18
CA ILE A 48 13.73 1.19 20.57
C ILE A 48 15.08 0.59 20.92
N GLU A 49 16.11 1.42 21.06
CA GLU A 49 17.31 1.01 21.75
C GLU A 49 16.80 0.68 23.14
N VAL A 50 16.46 -0.60 23.33
CA VAL A 50 16.39 -1.25 24.62
C VAL A 50 17.80 -1.17 25.16
N THR A 51 18.17 0.03 25.60
CA THR A 51 19.38 0.24 26.35
C THR A 51 19.28 -0.74 27.51
N PRO A 52 20.26 -1.64 27.67
CA PRO A 52 20.22 -2.68 28.70
C PRO A 52 20.28 -2.13 30.14
N ALA A 53 20.08 -0.81 30.32
CA ALA A 53 20.09 -0.13 31.61
C ALA A 53 18.90 -0.51 32.50
N PHE A 54 17.88 -1.21 31.99
CA PHE A 54 16.83 -1.81 32.83
C PHE A 54 17.02 -3.32 32.99
N LYS A 55 18.23 -3.75 33.40
CA LYS A 55 18.36 -5.03 34.10
C LYS A 55 17.80 -4.86 35.51
N ILE A 56 16.48 -5.06 35.66
CA ILE A 56 15.90 -5.27 36.98
C ILE A 56 16.48 -6.58 37.50
N ASN A 57 17.45 -6.49 38.41
CA ASN A 57 17.93 -7.64 39.15
C ASN A 57 16.81 -8.04 40.12
N THR A 58 15.91 -8.91 39.68
CA THR A 58 14.98 -9.60 40.57
C THR A 58 15.37 -11.07 40.56
N PRO A 59 16.21 -11.54 41.52
CA PRO A 59 16.19 -12.96 41.80
C PRO A 59 14.85 -13.25 42.46
N ALA A 60 14.11 -14.19 41.88
CA ALA A 60 13.01 -14.81 42.61
C ALA A 60 13.61 -15.56 43.81
N LEU A 61 13.45 -14.98 45.01
CA LEU A 61 13.27 -15.57 46.34
C LEU A 61 13.39 -14.46 47.40
#